data_AF-A0A7J3A3L0-F1
#
_entry.id   AF-A0A7J3A3L0-F1
#
_cell.length_a   1.000
_cell.length_b   1.000
_cell.length_c   1.000
_cell.angle_alpha   90.00
_cell.angle_beta   90.00
_cell.angle_gamma   90.00
#
_symmetry.space_group_name_H-M   'P 1'
#
loop_
_entity.id
_entity.type
_entity.pdbx_description
1 polymer ?
#
loop_
_entity_poly.entity_id
_entity_poly.type
_entity_poly.pdbx_seq_one_letter_code
_entity_poly.pdbx_strand_id
1 'polypeptide(L)'
;LPTVIFRSWKLFGQYDVPTTAIPTFIRACLKNEPIKLYNSGRDTTDPTYIENYCIAVELALTKDEAVGEVFNIGTGNEISIRQLAELIRRLTSSESEIILLPPRTETEKDPMRSYPSIDKIKKRLGYNPKISLEQGLKRTIQYYKQLMEVERIK
;
A
#
# COMPACT_ATOMS: atom_id res chain seq x y z
N LEU A 1 -22.01 -18.33 -14.09
CA LEU A 1 -21.67 -16.99 -14.63
C LEU A 1 -20.17 -16.96 -14.90
N PRO A 2 -19.69 -16.36 -16.00
CA PRO A 2 -18.26 -16.11 -16.18
C PRO A 2 -17.81 -15.07 -15.15
N THR A 3 -17.00 -15.48 -14.19
CA THR A 3 -16.60 -14.64 -13.04
C THR A 3 -15.13 -14.77 -12.74
N VAL A 4 -14.53 -13.71 -12.19
CA VAL A 4 -13.15 -13.70 -11.70
C VAL A 4 -13.15 -13.16 -10.28
N ILE A 5 -12.39 -13.76 -9.37
CA ILE A 5 -12.27 -13.30 -7.98
C ILE A 5 -10.88 -12.72 -7.75
N PHE A 6 -10.81 -11.48 -7.30
CA PHE A 6 -9.58 -10.83 -6.87
C PHE A 6 -9.47 -10.80 -5.35
N ARG A 7 -8.29 -11.16 -4.86
CA ARG A 7 -7.88 -10.97 -3.46
C ARG A 7 -6.79 -9.90 -3.45
N SER A 8 -7.10 -8.70 -3.01
CA SER A 8 -6.22 -7.54 -3.14
C SER A 8 -5.43 -7.28 -1.86
N TRP A 9 -4.14 -7.04 -1.98
CA TRP A 9 -3.27 -6.71 -0.84
C TRP A 9 -3.02 -5.20 -0.75
N LYS A 10 -3.41 -4.63 0.40
CA LYS A 10 -3.15 -3.25 0.85
C LYS A 10 -3.05 -2.25 -0.30
N LEU A 11 -4.18 -2.05 -0.99
CA LEU A 11 -4.27 -1.05 -2.03
C LEU A 11 -3.99 0.35 -1.45
N PHE A 12 -3.28 1.17 -2.20
CA PHE A 12 -3.06 2.57 -1.86
C PHE A 12 -2.97 3.43 -3.13
N GLY A 13 -3.25 4.72 -3.00
CA GLY A 13 -3.18 5.66 -4.11
C GLY A 13 -4.02 6.90 -3.84
N GLN A 14 -4.26 7.66 -4.90
CA GLN A 14 -5.19 8.79 -4.90
C GLN A 14 -6.61 8.29 -4.58
N TYR A 15 -7.40 9.14 -3.92
CA TYR A 15 -8.78 8.86 -3.53
C TYR A 15 -8.98 7.74 -2.49
N ASP A 16 -7.90 7.16 -1.95
CA ASP A 16 -7.99 6.18 -0.88
C ASP A 16 -8.62 6.78 0.39
N VAL A 17 -9.50 6.03 1.05
CA VAL A 17 -10.12 6.44 2.30
C VAL A 17 -9.06 6.33 3.40
N PRO A 18 -8.75 7.42 4.12
CA PRO A 18 -7.40 7.56 4.59
C PRO A 18 -7.28 7.04 6.03
N THR A 19 -7.55 5.75 6.17
CA THR A 19 -7.69 4.97 7.41
C THR A 19 -6.54 3.97 7.59
N THR A 20 -5.70 3.82 6.57
CA THR A 20 -4.58 2.87 6.54
C THR A 20 -3.25 3.55 6.92
N ALA A 21 -2.16 2.77 6.97
CA ALA A 21 -0.85 3.25 7.41
C ALA A 21 -0.26 4.32 6.48
N ILE A 22 -0.30 4.10 5.16
CA ILE A 22 0.26 5.03 4.15
C ILE A 22 -0.32 6.45 4.27
N PRO A 23 -1.64 6.67 4.19
CA PRO A 23 -2.21 8.00 4.28
C PRO A 23 -2.02 8.65 5.65
N THR A 24 -1.97 7.85 6.72
CA THR A 24 -1.61 8.31 8.07
C THR A 24 -0.19 8.84 8.11
N PHE A 25 0.78 8.08 7.61
CA PHE A 25 2.19 8.47 7.61
C PHE A 25 2.46 9.66 6.69
N ILE A 26 1.85 9.70 5.50
CA ILE A 26 1.98 10.84 4.59
C ILE A 26 1.51 12.13 5.26
N ARG A 27 0.33 12.12 5.91
CA ARG A 27 -0.17 13.33 6.58
C ARG A 27 0.67 13.74 7.78
N ALA A 28 1.11 12.79 8.60
CA ALA A 28 2.00 13.08 9.72
C ALA A 28 3.28 13.78 9.20
N CYS A 29 3.92 13.21 8.17
CA CYS A 29 5.10 13.81 7.55
C CYS A 29 4.86 15.19 6.94
N LEU A 30 3.76 15.38 6.21
CA LEU A 30 3.43 16.68 5.60
C LEU A 30 3.13 17.76 6.65
N LYS A 31 2.77 17.38 7.87
CA LYS A 31 2.56 18.28 9.02
C LYS A 31 3.77 18.35 9.97
N ASN A 32 4.83 17.58 9.72
CA ASN A 32 5.93 17.33 10.67
C ASN A 32 5.44 16.84 12.05
N GLU A 33 4.36 16.07 12.08
CA GLU A 33 3.84 15.41 13.28
C GLU A 33 4.53 14.04 13.48
N PRO A 34 4.69 13.55 14.73
CA PRO A 34 5.31 12.26 14.98
C PRO A 34 4.57 11.06 14.35
N ILE A 35 5.33 10.12 13.80
CA ILE A 35 4.82 8.84 13.30
C ILE A 35 4.88 7.81 14.43
N LYS A 36 3.73 7.27 14.81
CA LYS A 36 3.62 6.25 15.86
C LYS A 36 3.64 4.85 15.27
N LEU A 37 4.63 4.04 15.63
CA LEU A 37 4.77 2.64 15.20
C LEU A 37 4.57 1.69 16.36
N TYR A 38 3.47 0.94 16.33
CA TYR A 38 3.21 -0.12 17.31
C TYR A 38 4.05 -1.36 17.00
N ASN A 39 4.38 -2.13 18.04
CA ASN A 39 5.24 -3.31 17.91
C ASN A 39 6.55 -3.05 17.15
N SER A 40 7.12 -1.85 17.35
CA SER A 40 8.30 -1.34 16.62
C SER A 40 8.18 -1.34 15.09
N GLY A 41 6.97 -1.44 14.53
CA GLY A 41 6.72 -1.50 13.09
C GLY A 41 7.24 -2.79 12.42
N ARG A 42 7.34 -3.89 13.17
CA ARG A 42 7.88 -5.17 12.70
C ARG A 42 6.96 -5.94 11.74
N ASP A 43 5.67 -5.63 11.75
CA ASP A 43 4.73 -6.25 10.81
C ASP A 43 5.15 -5.95 9.37
N THR A 44 4.92 -6.91 8.48
CA THR A 44 5.24 -6.79 7.07
C THR A 44 4.02 -6.94 6.19
N THR A 45 4.05 -6.23 5.06
CA THR A 45 2.95 -6.20 4.11
C THR A 45 3.44 -5.99 2.68
N ASP A 46 2.51 -6.07 1.72
CA ASP A 46 2.73 -5.76 0.30
C ASP A 46 1.78 -4.64 -0.16
N PRO A 47 2.16 -3.36 -0.03
CA PRO A 47 1.34 -2.25 -0.51
C PRO A 47 1.32 -2.20 -2.04
N THR A 48 0.13 -2.26 -2.62
CA THR A 48 -0.05 -2.29 -4.07
C THR A 48 -0.67 -0.99 -4.54
N TYR A 49 0.05 -0.24 -5.38
CA TYR A 49 -0.46 1.02 -5.92
C TYR A 49 -1.68 0.77 -6.83
N ILE A 50 -2.70 1.62 -6.73
CA ILE A 50 -4.02 1.43 -7.34
C ILE A 50 -3.96 1.18 -8.86
N GLU A 51 -3.06 1.83 -9.60
CA GLU A 51 -2.92 1.58 -11.05
C GLU A 51 -2.44 0.16 -11.36
N ASN A 52 -1.64 -0.47 -10.50
CA ASN A 52 -1.28 -1.88 -10.65
C ASN A 52 -2.49 -2.79 -10.45
N TYR A 53 -3.46 -2.40 -9.63
CA TYR A 53 -4.72 -3.12 -9.50
C TYR A 53 -5.58 -2.96 -10.76
N CYS A 54 -5.67 -1.74 -11.30
CA CYS A 54 -6.37 -1.49 -12.56
C CYS A 54 -5.81 -2.32 -13.73
N ILE A 55 -4.49 -2.46 -13.82
CA ILE A 55 -3.84 -3.33 -14.82
C ILE A 55 -4.27 -4.80 -14.64
N ALA A 56 -4.39 -5.30 -13.40
CA ALA A 56 -4.87 -6.66 -13.16
C ALA A 56 -6.33 -6.82 -13.63
N VAL A 57 -7.19 -5.84 -13.36
CA VAL A 57 -8.59 -5.83 -13.81
C VAL A 57 -8.66 -5.86 -15.34
N GLU A 58 -7.91 -5.00 -16.02
CA GLU A 58 -7.83 -4.96 -17.48
C GLU A 58 -7.42 -6.32 -18.06
N LEU A 59 -6.39 -6.95 -17.49
CA LEU A 59 -5.96 -8.28 -17.92
C LEU A 59 -7.04 -9.35 -17.73
N ALA A 60 -7.79 -9.30 -16.63
CA ALA A 60 -8.87 -10.26 -16.39
C ALA A 60 -10.09 -10.04 -17.29
N LEU A 61 -10.32 -8.80 -17.76
CA LEU A 61 -11.40 -8.47 -18.69
C LEU A 61 -11.08 -8.87 -20.14
N THR A 62 -9.79 -8.96 -20.48
CA THR A 62 -9.32 -9.15 -21.87
C THR A 62 -8.80 -10.56 -22.17
N LYS A 63 -8.77 -11.45 -21.17
CA LYS A 63 -8.20 -12.79 -21.29
C LYS A 63 -9.17 -13.85 -20.79
N ASP A 64 -9.56 -14.76 -21.69
CA ASP A 64 -10.46 -15.87 -21.38
C ASP A 64 -9.87 -16.79 -20.30
N GLU A 65 -8.54 -16.85 -20.18
CA GLU A 65 -7.84 -17.61 -19.13
C GLU A 65 -8.11 -17.11 -17.71
N ALA A 66 -8.72 -15.93 -17.56
CA ALA A 66 -9.14 -15.40 -16.26
C ALA A 66 -10.49 -15.96 -15.79
N VAL A 67 -11.33 -16.47 -16.70
CA VAL A 67 -12.69 -16.90 -16.36
C VAL A 67 -12.67 -18.09 -15.41
N GLY A 68 -13.41 -17.99 -14.30
CA GLY A 68 -13.49 -19.00 -13.24
C GLY A 68 -12.31 -18.96 -12.27
N GLU A 69 -11.37 -18.04 -12.44
CA GLU A 69 -10.14 -18.00 -11.64
C GLU A 69 -10.22 -17.10 -10.42
N VAL A 70 -9.37 -17.44 -9.45
CA VAL A 70 -9.07 -16.63 -8.28
C VAL A 70 -7.63 -16.18 -8.34
N PHE A 71 -7.38 -14.87 -8.24
CA PHE A 71 -6.05 -14.28 -8.28
C PHE A 71 -5.76 -13.42 -7.06
N ASN A 72 -4.55 -13.56 -6.52
CA ASN A 72 -4.03 -12.58 -5.57
C ASN A 72 -3.45 -11.41 -6.37
N ILE A 73 -3.85 -10.20 -6.02
CA ILE A 73 -3.33 -8.96 -6.59
C ILE A 73 -2.44 -8.31 -5.55
N GLY A 74 -1.16 -8.21 -5.88
CA GLY A 74 -0.09 -7.73 -5.02
C GLY A 74 1.11 -7.33 -5.88
N THR A 75 2.21 -6.89 -5.26
CA THR A 75 3.50 -6.78 -5.94
C THR A 75 4.37 -8.03 -5.79
N GLY A 76 4.07 -8.87 -4.79
CA GLY A 76 4.91 -10.00 -4.39
C GLY A 76 6.17 -9.58 -3.63
N ASN A 77 6.30 -8.28 -3.29
CA ASN A 77 7.40 -7.75 -2.51
C ASN A 77 6.94 -7.43 -1.09
N GLU A 78 7.71 -7.87 -0.12
CA GLU A 78 7.46 -7.65 1.30
C GLU A 78 8.19 -6.39 1.78
N ILE A 79 7.52 -5.57 2.59
CA ILE A 79 8.11 -4.42 3.29
C ILE A 79 7.55 -4.34 4.72
N SER A 80 8.40 -3.99 5.70
CA SER A 80 7.94 -3.72 7.06
C SER A 80 7.24 -2.37 7.18
N ILE A 81 6.33 -2.23 8.15
CA ILE A 81 5.68 -0.95 8.46
C ILE A 81 6.71 0.12 8.83
N ARG A 82 7.80 -0.27 9.51
CA ARG A 82 8.92 0.63 9.79
C ARG A 82 9.61 1.13 8.53
N GLN A 83 10.01 0.24 7.63
CA GLN A 83 10.63 0.63 6.35
C GLN A 83 9.68 1.49 5.52
N LEU A 84 8.38 1.22 5.55
CA LEU A 84 7.37 2.03 4.87
C LEU A 84 7.29 3.45 5.45
N ALA A 85 7.30 3.60 6.77
CA ALA A 85 7.32 4.90 7.45
C ALA A 85 8.60 5.69 7.13
N GLU A 86 9.77 5.04 7.20
CA GLU A 86 11.07 5.63 6.87
C GLU A 86 11.11 6.07 5.39
N LEU A 87 10.60 5.25 4.47
CA LEU A 87 10.50 5.58 3.05
C LEU A 87 9.61 6.81 2.83
N ILE A 88 8.44 6.86 3.44
CA ILE A 88 7.52 8.00 3.31
C ILE A 88 8.16 9.27 3.87
N ARG A 89 8.73 9.21 5.09
CA ARG A 89 9.46 10.34 5.70
C ARG A 89 10.54 10.89 4.77
N ARG A 90 11.36 10.01 4.19
CA ARG A 90 12.40 10.37 3.21
C ARG A 90 11.81 11.04 1.97
N LEU A 91 10.75 10.48 1.38
CA LEU A 91 10.11 11.01 0.17
C LEU A 91 9.41 12.36 0.39
N THR A 92 8.99 12.64 1.61
CA THR A 92 8.41 13.93 2.01
C THR A 92 9.45 14.95 2.46
N SER A 93 10.72 14.57 2.61
CA SER A 93 11.76 15.39 3.26
C SER A 93 11.31 15.93 4.63
N SER A 94 10.67 15.07 5.43
CA SER A 94 10.07 15.45 6.70
C SER A 94 10.98 15.16 7.89
N GLU A 95 10.93 16.03 8.89
CA GLU A 95 11.61 15.87 10.17
C GLU A 95 10.75 15.16 11.23
N SER A 96 9.59 14.60 10.83
CA SER A 96 8.73 13.81 11.71
C SER A 96 9.52 12.73 12.46
N GLU A 97 9.44 12.77 13.79
CA GLU A 97 10.01 11.76 14.66
C GLU A 97 9.27 10.42 14.50
N ILE A 98 10.00 9.31 14.48
CA ILE A 98 9.41 7.96 14.53
C ILE A 98 9.40 7.48 15.97
N ILE A 99 8.23 7.43 16.59
CA ILE A 99 8.01 7.00 17.96
C ILE A 99 7.63 5.53 17.97
N LEU A 100 8.43 4.70 18.65
CA LEU A 100 8.15 3.29 18.84
C LEU A 100 7.25 3.09 20.06
N LEU A 101 6.12 2.43 19.86
CA LEU A 101 5.13 2.12 20.89
C LEU A 101 5.10 0.60 21.15
N PRO A 102 4.71 0.18 22.36
CA PRO A 102 4.47 -1.23 22.65
C PRO A 102 3.36 -1.80 21.75
N PRO A 103 3.26 -3.12 21.62
CA PRO A 103 2.11 -3.78 20.99
C PRO A 103 0.80 -3.35 21.65
N ARG A 104 -0.28 -3.21 20.88
CA ARG A 104 -1.61 -2.84 21.38
C ARG A 104 -2.31 -4.00 22.06
N THR A 105 -1.97 -5.22 21.64
CA THR A 105 -2.51 -6.45 22.18
C THR A 105 -1.38 -7.46 22.37
N GLU A 106 -1.63 -8.49 23.16
CA GLU A 106 -0.68 -9.58 23.37
C GLU A 106 -0.35 -10.32 22.06
N THR A 107 -1.34 -10.46 21.18
CA THR A 107 -1.19 -11.09 19.87
C THR A 107 -0.31 -10.30 18.90
N GLU A 108 -0.18 -8.98 19.10
CA GLU A 108 0.71 -8.14 18.29
C GLU A 108 2.19 -8.29 18.71
N LYS A 109 2.54 -9.04 19.77
CA LYS A 109 3.95 -9.29 20.11
C LYS A 109 4.67 -10.09 19.02
N ASP A 110 3.96 -10.99 18.37
CA ASP A 110 4.46 -11.74 17.22
C ASP A 110 4.21 -10.94 15.94
N PRO A 111 5.25 -10.60 15.14
CA PRO A 111 5.07 -9.82 13.93
C PRO A 111 4.17 -10.53 12.92
N MET A 112 3.14 -9.83 12.45
CA MET A 112 2.29 -10.34 11.38
C MET A 112 3.00 -10.19 10.04
N ARG A 113 2.99 -11.25 9.22
CA ARG A 113 3.48 -11.21 7.84
C ARG A 113 2.32 -11.40 6.88
N SER A 114 2.05 -10.41 6.03
CA SER A 114 0.92 -10.42 5.10
C SER A 114 1.30 -9.94 3.71
N TYR A 115 1.79 -10.83 2.86
CA TYR A 115 2.05 -10.58 1.45
C TYR A 115 1.62 -11.79 0.59
N PRO A 116 1.12 -11.58 -0.63
CA PRO A 116 0.67 -12.67 -1.48
C PRO A 116 1.78 -13.23 -2.37
N SER A 117 1.71 -14.52 -2.70
CA SER A 117 2.29 -14.97 -3.98
C SER A 117 1.39 -14.49 -5.12
N ILE A 118 2.02 -13.91 -6.15
CA ILE A 118 1.38 -13.45 -7.39
C ILE A 118 1.74 -14.33 -8.59
N ASP A 119 2.33 -15.51 -8.36
CA ASP A 119 2.82 -16.40 -9.43
C ASP A 119 1.70 -16.85 -10.36
N LYS A 120 0.51 -17.09 -9.81
CA LYS A 120 -0.63 -17.56 -10.59
C LYS A 120 -1.07 -16.53 -11.65
N ILE A 121 -1.22 -15.27 -11.26
CA ILE A 121 -1.65 -14.21 -12.19
C ILE A 121 -0.52 -13.83 -13.16
N LYS A 122 0.74 -13.87 -12.70
CA LYS A 122 1.92 -13.76 -13.58
C LYS A 122 1.89 -14.80 -14.70
N LYS A 123 1.71 -16.08 -14.35
CA LYS A 123 1.73 -17.19 -15.31
C LYS A 123 0.50 -17.21 -16.24
N ARG A 124 -0.70 -17.00 -15.68
CA ARG A 124 -1.96 -17.11 -16.45
C ARG A 124 -2.22 -15.86 -17.29
N LEU A 125 -2.00 -14.67 -16.73
CA LEU A 125 -2.42 -13.42 -17.35
C LEU A 125 -1.25 -12.51 -17.73
N GLY A 126 0.01 -12.89 -17.45
CA GLY A 126 1.16 -12.02 -17.72
C GLY A 126 1.20 -10.77 -16.84
N TYR A 127 0.52 -10.79 -15.69
CA TYR A 127 0.50 -9.65 -14.79
C TYR A 127 1.88 -9.36 -14.23
N ASN A 128 2.37 -8.14 -14.40
CA ASN A 128 3.57 -7.64 -13.76
C ASN A 128 3.31 -6.21 -13.26
N PRO A 129 3.47 -5.94 -11.94
CA PRO A 129 3.30 -4.59 -11.41
C PRO A 129 4.22 -3.61 -12.15
N LYS A 130 3.64 -2.58 -12.76
CA LYS A 130 4.38 -1.58 -13.55
C LYS A 130 4.85 -0.40 -12.73
N ILE A 131 4.11 -0.08 -11.66
CA ILE A 131 4.41 1.05 -10.79
C ILE A 131 5.07 0.52 -9.51
N SER A 132 6.29 0.98 -9.22
CA SER A 132 6.98 0.61 -7.98
C SER A 132 6.33 1.27 -6.76
N LEU A 133 6.60 0.73 -5.57
CA LEU A 133 6.15 1.33 -4.29
C LEU A 133 6.58 2.80 -4.21
N GLU A 134 7.85 3.11 -4.52
CA GLU A 134 8.35 4.48 -4.47
C GLU A 134 7.63 5.42 -5.45
N GLN A 135 7.40 4.96 -6.69
CA GLN A 135 6.65 5.75 -7.68
C GLN A 135 5.21 6.01 -7.24
N GLY A 136 4.52 4.98 -6.75
CA GLY A 136 3.16 5.09 -6.23
C GLY A 136 3.09 6.05 -5.03
N LEU A 137 4.05 5.96 -4.11
CA LEU A 137 4.13 6.85 -2.95
C LEU A 137 4.37 8.30 -3.36
N LYS A 138 5.27 8.58 -4.31
CA LYS A 138 5.49 9.96 -4.82
C LYS A 138 4.20 10.56 -5.38
N ARG A 139 3.47 9.79 -6.19
CA ARG A 139 2.17 10.22 -6.76
C ARG A 139 1.12 10.45 -5.67
N THR A 140 1.07 9.57 -4.67
CA THR A 140 0.15 9.68 -3.54
C THR A 140 0.47 10.89 -2.66
N ILE A 141 1.75 11.11 -2.32
CA ILE A 141 2.21 12.29 -1.56
C ILE A 141 1.80 13.58 -2.28
N GLN A 142 2.01 13.67 -3.59
CA GLN A 142 1.62 14.84 -4.36
C GLN A 142 0.11 15.12 -4.29
N TYR A 143 -0.70 14.06 -4.38
CA TYR A 143 -2.14 14.17 -4.20
C TYR A 143 -2.53 14.70 -2.80
N TYR A 144 -1.88 14.20 -1.74
CA TYR A 144 -2.12 14.70 -0.38
C TYR A 144 -1.70 16.16 -0.18
N LYS A 145 -0.59 16.60 -0.80
CA LYS A 145 -0.18 18.02 -0.78
C LYS A 145 -1.29 18.91 -1.36
N GLN A 146 -1.82 18.55 -2.52
CA GLN A 146 -2.91 19.29 -3.18
C GLN A 146 -4.20 19.28 -2.34
N LEU A 147 -4.56 18.12 -1.77
CA LEU A 147 -5.74 18.00 -0.92
C LEU A 147 -5.66 18.93 0.30
N MET A 148 -4.51 18.95 0.98
CA MET A 148 -4.28 19.78 2.16
C MET A 148 -4.23 21.27 1.83
N GLU A 149 -3.75 21.67 0.65
CA GLU A 149 -3.83 23.06 0.18
C GLU A 149 -5.28 23.52 0.04
N VAL A 150 -6.14 22.67 -0.55
CA VAL A 150 -7.58 22.96 -0.68
C VAL A 150 -8.27 23.04 0.68
N GLU A 151 -7.92 22.16 1.62
CA GLU A 151 -8.45 22.19 3.00
C GLU A 151 -8.05 23.45 3.76
N ARG A 152 -6.87 24.04 3.49
CA ARG A 152 -6.41 25.28 4.16
C ARG A 152 -7.06 26.56 3.63
N ILE A 153 -7.63 26.52 2.42
CA ILE A 153 -8.29 27.66 1.78
C ILE A 153 -9.78 27.73 2.16
N LYS A 154 -10.34 26.64 2.67
CA LYS A 154 -11.70 26.57 3.22
C LYS A 154 -11.74 26.99 4.69
#